data_AF-K2FAQ5-F1
#
_entry.id   AF-K2FAQ5-F1
#
_cell.length_a   1.000
_cell.length_b   1.000
_cell.length_c   1.000
_cell.angle_alpha   90.00
_cell.angle_beta   90.00
_cell.angle_gamma   90.00
#
_symmetry.space_group_name_H-M   'P 1'
#
loop_
_entity.id
_entity.type
_entity.pdbx_description
1 polymer ?
#
loop_
_entity_poly.entity_id
_entity_poly.type
_entity_poly.pdbx_seq_one_letter_code
_entity_poly.pdbx_strand_id
1 'polypeptide(L)'
;MLREDYQCRQCQAFFIPFNEDIQCPRCMVRATEDAIEEHAQFILDLVLVMQLNKARKGVFIPEQWPIGLLVNSVQLLMFEMFDALEQEKPKNKKKFFEKNIKSMALEGGDEFDGHLLDIALAVLELRIERGLDCINGN
;
A
#
# COMPACT_ATOMS: atom_id res chain seq x y z
N MET A 1 -10.67 10.32 7.51
CA MET A 1 -11.71 10.33 6.46
C MET A 1 -11.23 9.37 5.39
N LEU A 2 -11.99 8.32 5.07
CA LEU A 2 -11.58 7.34 4.06
C LEU A 2 -11.56 8.06 2.71
N ARG A 3 -10.36 8.24 2.15
CA ARG A 3 -10.15 8.90 0.84
C ARG A 3 -10.70 7.95 -0.24
N GLU A 4 -11.56 8.46 -1.11
CA GLU A 4 -12.24 7.68 -2.17
C GLU A 4 -11.22 7.20 -3.22
N ASP A 5 -11.57 6.17 -3.99
CA ASP A 5 -10.70 5.64 -5.05
C ASP A 5 -10.53 6.70 -6.16
N TYR A 6 -9.29 7.05 -6.53
CA TYR A 6 -9.09 7.97 -7.66
C TYR A 6 -9.27 7.25 -9.00
N GLN A 7 -10.20 7.73 -9.81
CA GLN A 7 -10.43 7.22 -11.15
C GLN A 7 -9.62 8.00 -12.19
N CYS A 8 -8.74 7.32 -12.91
CA CYS A 8 -7.93 7.90 -13.97
C CYS A 8 -8.82 8.53 -15.06
N ARG A 9 -8.63 9.84 -15.34
CA ARG A 9 -9.42 10.55 -16.36
C ARG A 9 -9.22 10.02 -17.78
N GLN A 10 -8.07 9.38 -18.08
CA GLN A 10 -7.74 8.90 -19.42
C GLN A 10 -8.23 7.49 -19.70
N CYS A 11 -8.01 6.54 -18.78
CA CYS A 11 -8.33 5.12 -19.01
C CYS A 11 -9.37 4.55 -18.05
N GLN A 12 -9.92 5.39 -17.15
CA GLN A 12 -10.96 5.05 -16.18
C GLN A 12 -10.57 3.99 -15.14
N ALA A 13 -9.29 3.58 -15.10
CA ALA A 13 -8.76 2.68 -14.07
C ALA A 13 -8.65 3.40 -12.71
N PHE A 14 -9.00 2.69 -11.64
CA PHE A 14 -8.85 3.18 -10.27
C PHE A 14 -7.41 2.94 -9.77
N PHE A 15 -6.83 3.91 -9.04
CA PHE A 15 -5.54 3.77 -8.36
C PHE A 15 -5.38 4.85 -7.26
N ILE A 16 -4.27 4.85 -6.53
CA ILE A 16 -4.04 5.76 -5.39
C ILE A 16 -2.83 6.67 -5.68
N PRO A 17 -3.01 7.93 -6.12
CA PRO A 17 -1.90 8.83 -6.47
C PRO A 17 -1.28 9.50 -5.24
N PHE A 18 -0.59 8.73 -4.39
CA PHE A 18 -0.12 9.23 -3.08
C PHE A 18 1.11 10.15 -3.15
N ASN A 19 1.75 10.33 -4.31
CA ASN A 19 2.77 11.35 -4.57
C ASN A 19 2.84 11.67 -6.08
N GLU A 20 3.75 12.56 -6.46
CA GLU A 20 3.88 13.03 -7.84
C GLU A 20 4.52 12.07 -8.85
N ASP A 21 5.27 11.09 -8.34
CA ASP A 21 5.94 10.07 -9.16
C ASP A 21 4.98 8.92 -9.50
N ILE A 22 3.86 8.80 -8.78
CA ILE A 22 2.85 7.77 -9.04
C ILE A 22 2.03 8.12 -10.29
N GLN A 23 2.08 7.19 -11.25
CA GLN A 23 1.32 7.23 -12.48
C GLN A 23 0.21 6.18 -12.47
N CYS A 24 -0.80 6.39 -13.31
CA CYS A 24 -1.84 5.39 -13.50
C CYS A 24 -1.24 4.06 -13.97
N PRO A 25 -1.47 2.92 -13.28
CA PRO A 25 -0.85 1.64 -13.62
C PRO A 25 -1.20 1.13 -15.03
N ARG A 26 -2.34 1.56 -15.57
CA ARG A 26 -2.80 1.13 -16.91
C ARG A 26 -2.29 2.00 -18.05
N CYS A 27 -2.24 3.33 -17.88
CA CYS A 27 -1.95 4.24 -18.99
C CYS A 27 -0.75 5.17 -18.75
N MET A 28 -0.08 5.03 -17.60
CA MET A 28 1.11 5.79 -17.21
C MET A 28 0.91 7.31 -17.13
N VAL A 29 -0.34 7.77 -17.12
CA VAL A 29 -0.66 9.20 -17.01
C VAL A 29 -0.73 9.59 -15.55
N ARG A 30 -0.11 10.72 -15.21
CA ARG A 30 -0.10 11.30 -13.87
C ARG A 30 -1.51 11.77 -13.48
N ALA A 31 -1.84 11.63 -12.21
CA ALA A 31 -3.06 12.22 -11.66
C ALA A 31 -2.97 13.76 -11.63
N THR A 32 -4.11 14.43 -11.43
CA THR A 32 -4.16 15.87 -11.23
C THR A 32 -3.52 16.25 -9.88
N GLU A 33 -3.04 17.49 -9.75
CA GLU A 33 -2.47 18.00 -8.48
C GLU A 33 -3.45 17.85 -7.32
N ASP A 34 -4.71 18.21 -7.51
CA ASP A 34 -5.79 18.02 -6.52
C ASP A 34 -5.89 16.57 -6.04
N ALA A 35 -5.78 15.61 -6.97
CA ALA A 35 -5.88 14.19 -6.64
C ALA A 35 -4.66 13.71 -5.84
N ILE A 36 -3.48 14.26 -6.14
CA ILE A 36 -2.26 13.97 -5.38
C ILE A 36 -2.36 14.53 -3.96
N GLU A 37 -2.82 15.78 -3.80
CA GLU A 37 -3.04 16.39 -2.49
C GLU A 37 -4.09 15.62 -1.66
N GLU A 38 -5.19 15.23 -2.32
CA GLU A 38 -6.24 14.38 -1.76
C GLU A 38 -5.75 13.00 -1.34
N HIS A 39 -4.59 12.53 -1.79
CA HIS A 39 -4.02 11.22 -1.44
C HIS A 39 -2.65 11.27 -0.76
N ALA A 40 -2.07 12.46 -0.57
CA ALA A 40 -0.72 12.64 -0.03
C ALA A 40 -0.52 12.00 1.35
N GLN A 41 -1.59 11.86 2.15
CA GLN A 41 -1.50 11.27 3.49
C GLN A 41 -1.71 9.75 3.51
N PHE A 42 -2.01 9.12 2.38
CA PHE A 42 -2.39 7.71 2.32
C PHE A 42 -1.36 6.79 2.97
N ILE A 43 -0.07 6.95 2.64
CA ILE A 43 1.01 6.12 3.19
C ILE A 43 1.16 6.33 4.71
N LEU A 44 1.04 7.57 5.18
CA LEU A 44 1.12 7.86 6.60
C LEU A 44 -0.04 7.25 7.37
N ASP A 45 -1.27 7.43 6.88
CA ASP A 45 -2.48 6.91 7.50
C ASP A 45 -2.45 5.38 7.55
N LEU A 46 -1.98 4.74 6.47
CA LEU A 46 -1.76 3.31 6.40
C LEU A 46 -0.77 2.82 7.48
N VAL A 47 0.41 3.43 7.58
CA VAL A 47 1.40 3.10 8.62
C VAL A 47 0.83 3.29 10.02
N LEU A 48 0.10 4.38 10.26
CA LEU A 48 -0.49 4.66 11.57
C LEU A 48 -1.50 3.56 11.97
N VAL A 49 -2.38 3.16 11.05
CA VAL A 49 -3.36 2.09 11.29
C VAL A 49 -2.66 0.76 11.53
N MET A 50 -1.63 0.42 10.74
CA MET A 50 -0.80 -0.77 10.97
C MET A 50 -0.25 -0.79 12.40
N GLN A 51 0.37 0.29 12.85
CA GLN A 51 0.92 0.37 14.19
C GLN A 51 -0.15 0.23 15.28
N LEU A 52 -1.31 0.86 15.09
CA LEU A 52 -2.43 0.75 16.03
C LEU A 52 -2.94 -0.69 16.13
N ASN A 53 -3.08 -1.39 15.00
CA ASN A 53 -3.47 -2.80 14.98
C ASN A 53 -2.41 -3.66 15.67
N LYS A 54 -1.13 -3.46 15.33
CA LYS A 54 0.00 -4.19 15.90
C LYS A 54 0.08 -4.04 17.42
N ALA A 55 -0.07 -2.82 17.93
CA ALA A 55 -0.05 -2.55 19.36
C ALA A 55 -1.23 -3.19 20.10
N ARG A 56 -2.40 -3.31 19.45
CA ARG A 56 -3.62 -3.87 20.07
C ARG A 56 -3.71 -5.39 20.00
N LYS A 57 -3.23 -5.99 18.91
CA LYS A 57 -3.51 -7.40 18.55
C LYS A 57 -2.26 -8.22 18.28
N GLY A 58 -1.08 -7.61 18.20
CA GLY A 58 0.17 -8.30 17.87
C GLY A 58 0.35 -8.61 16.38
N VAL A 59 -0.59 -8.18 15.53
CA VAL A 59 -0.58 -8.34 14.06
C VAL A 59 -1.07 -7.05 13.38
N PHE A 60 -0.69 -6.82 12.13
CA PHE A 60 -1.15 -5.68 11.34
C PHE A 60 -2.56 -5.87 10.81
N ILE A 61 -2.92 -7.10 10.45
CA ILE A 61 -4.24 -7.44 9.94
C ILE A 61 -5.31 -7.27 11.04
N PRO A 62 -6.39 -6.54 10.78
CA PRO A 62 -7.51 -6.42 11.71
C PRO A 62 -8.47 -7.61 11.58
N GLU A 63 -9.20 -7.93 12.67
CA GLU A 63 -10.21 -9.00 12.67
C GLU A 63 -11.38 -8.73 11.69
N GLN A 64 -11.70 -7.45 11.51
CA GLN A 64 -12.73 -7.00 10.57
C GLN A 64 -12.19 -5.80 9.82
N TRP A 65 -12.33 -5.83 8.50
CA TRP A 65 -11.97 -4.71 7.63
C TRP A 65 -13.10 -4.43 6.65
N PRO A 66 -13.42 -3.15 6.36
CA PRO A 66 -14.37 -2.83 5.32
C PRO A 66 -13.95 -3.45 3.98
N ILE A 67 -14.93 -3.91 3.21
CA ILE A 67 -14.75 -4.46 1.86
C ILE A 67 -15.56 -3.59 0.91
N GLY A 68 -15.08 -3.40 -0.33
CA GLY A 68 -15.85 -2.80 -1.41
C GLY A 68 -15.30 -1.51 -2.03
N LEU A 69 -14.22 -0.94 -1.48
CA LEU A 69 -13.43 0.13 -2.12
C LEU A 69 -12.03 -0.39 -2.41
N LEU A 70 -11.40 0.08 -3.48
CA LEU A 70 -10.03 -0.28 -3.85
C LEU A 70 -9.07 0.07 -2.70
N VAL A 71 -9.19 1.26 -2.13
CA VAL A 71 -8.39 1.70 -0.97
C VAL A 71 -8.44 0.69 0.18
N ASN A 72 -9.62 0.16 0.51
CA ASN A 72 -9.76 -0.80 1.61
C ASN A 72 -9.08 -2.13 1.28
N SER A 73 -9.23 -2.62 0.05
CA SER A 73 -8.59 -3.85 -0.41
C SER A 73 -7.07 -3.72 -0.44
N VAL A 74 -6.56 -2.57 -0.90
CA VAL A 74 -5.12 -2.27 -0.88
C VAL A 74 -4.59 -2.24 0.56
N GLN A 75 -5.29 -1.58 1.48
CA GLN A 75 -4.88 -1.54 2.90
C GLN A 75 -4.83 -2.95 3.50
N LEU A 76 -5.83 -3.80 3.23
CA LEU A 76 -5.87 -5.17 3.73
C LEU A 76 -4.69 -6.00 3.19
N LEU A 77 -4.41 -5.90 1.89
CA LEU A 77 -3.25 -6.55 1.26
C LEU A 77 -1.94 -6.08 1.90
N MET A 78 -1.80 -4.77 2.16
CA MET A 78 -0.61 -4.24 2.83
C MET A 78 -0.47 -4.78 4.27
N PHE A 79 -1.56 -4.94 5.00
CA PHE A 79 -1.51 -5.54 6.33
C PHE A 79 -1.02 -6.99 6.29
N GLU A 80 -1.60 -7.80 5.41
CA GLU A 80 -1.23 -9.20 5.20
C GLU A 80 0.25 -9.34 4.79
N MET A 81 0.68 -8.51 3.83
CA MET A 81 2.04 -8.51 3.31
C MET A 81 3.07 -8.17 4.40
N PHE A 82 2.78 -7.23 5.28
CA PHE A 82 3.71 -6.87 6.35
C PHE A 82 3.67 -7.85 7.52
N ASP A 83 2.55 -8.51 7.80
CA ASP A 83 2.53 -9.62 8.76
C ASP A 83 3.37 -10.79 8.24
N ALA A 84 3.26 -11.14 6.96
CA ALA A 84 4.12 -12.15 6.32
C ALA A 84 5.61 -11.73 6.33
N LEU A 85 5.90 -10.46 6.07
CA LEU A 85 7.28 -9.93 6.11
C LEU A 85 7.92 -10.12 7.51
N GLU A 86 7.17 -9.84 8.59
CA GLU A 86 7.66 -10.02 9.96
C GLU A 86 7.84 -11.50 10.35
N GLN A 87 7.00 -12.38 9.81
CA GLN A 87 7.09 -13.82 10.04
C GLN A 87 8.27 -14.44 9.30
N GLU A 88 8.43 -14.13 8.01
CA GLU A 88 9.46 -14.73 7.17
C GLU A 88 10.84 -14.10 7.35
N LYS A 89 10.90 -12.82 7.76
CA LYS A 89 12.14 -12.04 7.94
C LYS A 89 13.11 -12.19 6.75
N PRO A 90 12.66 -11.93 5.51
CA PRO A 90 13.49 -12.12 4.34
C PRO A 90 14.69 -11.15 4.36
N LYS A 91 15.86 -11.62 3.90
CA LYS A 91 17.05 -10.78 3.76
C LYS A 91 16.86 -9.62 2.78
N ASN A 92 16.04 -9.82 1.75
CA ASN A 92 15.73 -8.80 0.76
C ASN A 92 14.22 -8.55 0.74
N LYS A 93 13.79 -7.48 1.44
CA LYS A 93 12.38 -7.10 1.58
C LYS A 93 11.75 -6.70 0.25
N LYS A 94 12.50 -6.01 -0.63
CA LYS A 94 12.01 -5.62 -1.96
C LYS A 94 11.68 -6.86 -2.80
N LYS A 95 12.61 -7.81 -2.91
CA LYS A 95 12.38 -9.09 -3.61
C LYS A 95 11.25 -9.91 -2.99
N PHE A 96 11.07 -9.80 -1.68
CA PHE A 96 9.92 -10.42 -1.02
C PHE A 96 8.61 -9.82 -1.50
N PHE A 97 8.49 -8.49 -1.60
CA PHE A 97 7.29 -7.85 -2.14
C PHE A 97 7.09 -8.19 -3.62
N GLU A 98 8.12 -8.08 -4.46
CA GLU A 98 8.07 -8.44 -5.89
C GLU A 98 7.56 -9.86 -6.14
N LYS A 99 7.85 -10.81 -5.23
CA LYS A 99 7.44 -12.22 -5.36
C LYS A 99 6.01 -12.48 -4.87
N ASN A 100 5.57 -11.74 -3.86
CA ASN A 100 4.39 -12.08 -3.06
C ASN A 100 3.20 -11.14 -3.29
N ILE A 101 3.43 -9.94 -3.84
CA ILE A 101 2.35 -9.08 -4.31
C ILE A 101 1.63 -9.79 -5.46
N LYS A 102 0.32 -9.95 -5.31
CA LYS A 102 -0.57 -10.46 -6.34
C LYS A 102 -1.89 -9.70 -6.29
N SER A 103 -2.15 -8.89 -7.31
CA SER A 103 -3.35 -8.10 -7.50
C SER A 103 -4.52 -8.91 -8.10
N MET A 104 -4.41 -10.24 -8.24
CA MET A 104 -5.43 -11.07 -8.91
C MET A 104 -6.87 -10.87 -8.39
N ALA A 105 -7.05 -10.29 -7.19
CA ALA A 105 -8.33 -9.95 -6.59
C ALA A 105 -8.80 -8.49 -6.80
N LEU A 106 -8.00 -7.62 -7.42
CA LEU A 106 -8.29 -6.21 -7.66
C LEU A 106 -8.66 -5.94 -9.13
N GLU A 107 -9.52 -4.95 -9.37
CA GLU A 107 -9.81 -4.46 -10.72
C GLU A 107 -8.52 -3.94 -11.37
N GLY A 108 -8.09 -4.58 -12.46
CA GLY A 108 -6.84 -4.27 -13.16
C GLY A 108 -5.88 -5.46 -13.28
N GLY A 109 -6.03 -6.49 -12.43
CA GLY A 109 -5.16 -7.67 -12.47
C GLY A 109 -3.68 -7.29 -12.41
N ASP A 110 -2.81 -8.06 -13.06
CA ASP A 110 -1.34 -7.91 -13.01
C ASP A 110 -0.84 -6.49 -13.34
N GLU A 111 -1.61 -5.67 -14.08
CA GLU A 111 -1.29 -4.26 -14.35
C GLU A 111 -1.15 -3.44 -13.04
N PHE A 112 -1.85 -3.86 -11.98
CA PHE A 112 -1.88 -3.18 -10.69
C PHE A 112 -0.77 -3.63 -9.72
N ASP A 113 -0.04 -4.71 -10.03
CA ASP A 113 1.03 -5.22 -9.16
C ASP A 113 2.16 -4.21 -8.94
N GLY A 114 2.50 -3.46 -10.00
CA GLY A 114 3.48 -2.38 -9.90
C GLY A 114 3.05 -1.30 -8.91
N HIS A 115 1.77 -0.91 -8.94
CA HIS A 115 1.25 0.09 -8.02
C HIS A 115 1.21 -0.40 -6.57
N LEU A 116 0.85 -1.66 -6.35
CA LEU A 116 0.94 -2.28 -5.02
C LEU A 116 2.38 -2.33 -4.51
N LEU A 117 3.35 -2.58 -5.41
CA LEU A 117 4.77 -2.58 -5.05
C LEU A 117 5.24 -1.17 -4.66
N ASP A 118 4.84 -0.13 -5.39
CA ASP A 118 5.15 1.25 -5.04
C ASP A 118 4.63 1.60 -3.64
N ILE A 119 3.39 1.20 -3.32
CA ILE A 119 2.81 1.40 -1.98
C ILE A 119 3.60 0.63 -0.92
N ALA A 120 3.89 -0.65 -1.14
CA ALA A 120 4.61 -1.47 -0.18
C ALA A 120 6.01 -0.92 0.13
N LEU A 121 6.71 -0.42 -0.89
CA LEU A 121 8.02 0.20 -0.74
C LEU A 121 7.95 1.53 0.00
N ALA A 122 6.97 2.39 -0.31
CA ALA A 122 6.77 3.66 0.40
C ALA A 122 6.42 3.44 1.89
N VAL A 123 5.59 2.43 2.20
CA VAL A 123 5.29 2.03 3.58
C VAL A 123 6.54 1.53 4.29
N LEU A 124 7.34 0.69 3.63
CA LEU A 124 8.58 0.16 4.19
C LEU A 124 9.58 1.29 4.50
N GLU A 125 9.79 2.19 3.56
CA GLU A 125 10.68 3.35 3.71
C GLU A 125 10.26 4.20 4.91
N LEU A 126 8.99 4.59 4.99
CA LEU A 126 8.48 5.41 6.11
C LEU A 126 8.63 4.69 7.47
N ARG A 127 8.47 3.36 7.50
CA ARG A 127 8.68 2.57 8.72
C ARG A 127 10.14 2.53 9.13
N ILE A 128 11.07 2.42 8.19
CA ILE A 128 12.52 2.46 8.45
C ILE A 128 12.90 3.84 8.99
N GLU A 129 12.48 4.92 8.33
CA GLU A 129 12.74 6.30 8.74
C GLU A 129 12.27 6.58 10.18
N ARG A 130 11.12 6.01 10.55
CA ARG A 130 10.52 6.18 11.89
C ARG A 130 11.01 5.18 12.94
N GLY A 131 11.97 4.31 12.60
CA GLY A 131 12.50 3.29 13.50
C GLY A 131 11.46 2.24 13.94
N LEU A 132 10.42 2.04 13.12
CA LEU A 132 9.31 1.12 13.40
C LEU A 132 9.57 -0.29 12.92
N ASP A 133 10.52 -0.44 12.00
CA ASP A 133 10.98 -1.74 11.58
C ASP A 133 12.01 -2.27 12.58
N CYS A 134 11.72 -3.45 13.14
CA CYS A 134 12.59 -4.19 14.06
C CYS A 134 13.89 -4.72 13.40
N ILE A 135 14.31 -4.12 12.30
CA ILE A 135 15.36 -4.59 11.41
C ILE A 135 16.44 -3.50 11.34
N ASN A 136 16.89 -3.06 12.51
CA ASN A 136 18.30 -2.73 12.69
C ASN A 136 18.93 -3.97 13.32
N GLY A 137 19.25 -4.94 12.46
CA GLY A 137 19.87 -6.21 12.82
C GLY A 137 20.81 -6.62 11.71
N ASN A 138 22.06 -6.18 11.86
CA ASN A 138 23.27 -6.33 11.04
C ASN A 138 23.44 -5.36 9.86
#